data_AF-A0A1C4J3A7-F1
#
_entry.id   AF-A0A1C4J3A7-F1
#
_cell.length_a   1.000
_cell.length_b   1.000
_cell.length_c   1.000
_cell.angle_alpha   90.00
_cell.angle_beta   90.00
_cell.angle_gamma   90.00
#
_symmetry.space_group_name_H-M   'P 1'
#
loop_
_entity.id
_entity.type
_entity.pdbx_description
1 polymer ?
#
loop_
_entity_poly.entity_id
_entity_poly.type
_entity_poly.pdbx_seq_one_letter_code
_entity_poly.pdbx_strand_id
1 'polypeptide(L)' 'MPTRSRPSPTAGERIDLDLAEAALVERYARLVRLTYLVLPTSLTRHRRVLTAHGIVQRALPGTGTRLLR' A
#
# COMPACT_ATOMS: atom_id res chain seq x y z
N MET A 1 6.77 -21.49 28.16
CA MET A 1 6.69 -20.90 26.81
C MET A 1 5.23 -20.70 26.47
N PRO A 2 4.66 -19.47 26.52
CA PRO A 2 3.29 -19.27 26.05
C PRO A 2 3.34 -19.10 24.53
N THR A 3 2.89 -20.12 23.79
CA THR A 3 2.57 -19.97 22.38
C THR A 3 1.31 -19.12 22.29
N ARG A 4 1.43 -17.91 21.73
CA ARG A 4 0.28 -17.03 21.50
C ARG A 4 -0.54 -17.63 20.35
N SER A 5 -1.50 -18.49 20.65
CA SER A 5 -2.51 -18.91 19.69
C SER A 5 -3.38 -17.70 19.37
N ARG A 6 -3.19 -17.14 18.18
CA ARG A 6 -4.09 -16.11 17.66
C ARG A 6 -5.39 -16.83 17.26
N PRO A 7 -6.56 -16.40 17.75
CA PRO A 7 -7.82 -17.03 17.38
C PRO A 7 -8.00 -16.98 15.85
N SER A 8 -8.49 -18.09 15.27
CA SER A 8 -8.79 -18.16 13.84
C SER A 8 -9.95 -17.21 13.52
N PRO A 9 -9.83 -16.38 12.46
CA PRO A 9 -10.84 -15.39 12.16
C PRO A 9 -12.15 -16.05 11.75
N THR A 10 -13.24 -15.50 12.26
CA THR A 10 -14.60 -15.94 11.89
C THR A 10 -14.87 -15.64 10.40
N ALA A 11 -15.93 -16.23 9.84
CA ALA A 11 -16.27 -15.99 8.43
C ALA A 11 -16.56 -14.49 8.13
N GLY A 12 -17.17 -13.76 9.07
CA GLY A 12 -17.40 -12.32 8.95
C GLY A 12 -16.10 -11.51 8.96
N GLU A 13 -15.17 -11.83 9.87
CA GLU A 13 -13.86 -11.17 9.95
C GLU A 13 -13.00 -11.38 8.69
N ARG A 14 -13.14 -12.54 8.02
CA ARG A 14 -12.49 -12.79 6.73
C ARG A 14 -13.04 -11.91 5.61
N ILE A 15 -14.36 -11.75 5.54
CA ILE A 15 -15.00 -10.87 4.54
C ILE A 15 -14.60 -9.41 4.80
N ASP A 16 -14.58 -8.97 6.07
CA ASP A 16 -14.14 -7.62 6.43
C ASP A 16 -12.66 -7.39 6.08
N LEU A 17 -11.81 -8.40 6.26
CA LEU A 17 -10.41 -8.36 5.84
C LEU A 17 -10.27 -8.26 4.32
N ASP A 18 -11.00 -9.08 3.56
CA ASP A 18 -10.97 -9.06 2.10
C ASP A 18 -11.47 -7.71 1.54
N LEU A 19 -12.51 -7.13 2.13
CA LEU A 19 -13.02 -5.81 1.77
C LEU A 19 -12.01 -4.70 2.14
N ALA A 20 -11.37 -4.80 3.30
CA ALA A 20 -10.33 -3.87 3.71
C ALA A 20 -9.10 -3.98 2.79
N GLU A 21 -8.69 -5.19 2.41
CA GLU A 21 -7.58 -5.42 1.49
C GLU A 21 -7.92 -4.89 0.08
N ALA A 22 -9.11 -5.18 -0.43
CA ALA A 22 -9.57 -4.65 -1.71
C ALA A 22 -9.59 -3.12 -1.71
N ALA A 23 -10.11 -2.49 -0.66
CA ALA A 23 -10.13 -1.04 -0.52
C ALA A 23 -8.70 -0.44 -0.46
N LEU A 24 -7.76 -1.13 0.20
CA LEU A 24 -6.35 -0.72 0.26
C LEU A 24 -5.66 -0.84 -1.10
N VAL A 25 -5.84 -1.96 -1.81
CA VAL A 25 -5.26 -2.20 -3.13
C VAL A 25 -5.81 -1.20 -4.14
N GLU A 26 -7.14 -1.01 -4.16
CA GLU A 26 -7.84 -0.03 -4.99
C GLU A 26 -7.30 1.38 -4.75
N ARG A 27 -7.19 1.79 -3.47
CA ARG A 27 -6.71 3.12 -3.11
C ARG A 27 -5.25 3.33 -3.49
N TYR A 28 -4.39 2.36 -3.22
CA TYR A 28 -2.98 2.43 -3.58
C TYR A 28 -2.78 2.49 -5.08
N ALA A 29 -3.42 1.59 -5.84
CA ALA A 29 -3.33 1.56 -7.30
C ALA A 29 -3.79 2.89 -7.91
N ARG A 30 -4.87 3.48 -7.38
CA ARG A 30 -5.37 4.79 -7.82
C ARG A 30 -4.36 5.91 -7.58
N LEU A 31 -3.72 5.95 -6.41
CA LEU A 31 -2.70 6.96 -6.09
C LEU A 31 -1.46 6.82 -6.99
N VAL A 32 -1.01 5.59 -7.23
CA VAL A 32 0.11 5.32 -8.14
C VAL A 32 -0.23 5.77 -9.55
N ARG A 33 -1.45 5.51 -10.01
CA ARG A 33 -1.91 5.92 -11.34
C ARG A 33 -1.90 7.43 -11.50
N LEU A 34 -2.43 8.17 -10.52
CA LEU A 34 -2.42 9.64 -10.52
C LEU A 34 -1.00 10.18 -10.59
N THR A 35 -0.11 9.62 -9.76
CA THR A 35 1.29 10.07 -9.71
C THR A 35 2.03 9.75 -11.00
N TYR A 36 1.80 8.58 -11.60
CA TYR A 36 2.37 8.22 -12.89
C TYR A 36 1.97 9.22 -13.99
N LEU A 37 0.70 9.65 -14.01
CA LEU A 37 0.18 10.55 -15.04
C LEU A 37 0.82 11.95 -15.00
N VAL A 38 1.21 12.44 -13.83
CA VAL A 38 1.86 13.76 -13.69
C VAL A 38 3.37 13.75 -13.92
N LEU A 39 3.99 12.57 -14.05
CA LEU A 39 5.44 12.48 -14.30
C LEU A 39 5.79 12.82 -15.76
N PRO A 40 6.92 13.53 -15.99
CA PRO A 40 7.33 13.93 -17.33
C PRO A 40 7.59 12.72 -18.23
N THR A 41 7.23 12.86 -19.51
CA THR A 41 7.39 11.81 -20.53
C THR A 41 8.84 11.59 -20.97
N SER A 42 9.76 12.48 -20.57
CA SER A 42 11.21 12.30 -20.75
C SER A 42 11.78 11.16 -19.90
N LEU A 43 11.06 10.74 -18.85
CA LEU A 43 11.41 9.56 -18.08
C LEU A 43 10.99 8.30 -18.82
N THR A 44 11.88 7.29 -18.86
CA THR A 44 11.52 5.96 -19.36
C THR A 44 10.32 5.41 -18.59
N ARG A 45 9.48 4.59 -19.26
CA ARG A 45 8.30 3.98 -18.63
C ARG A 45 8.62 3.33 -17.29
N HIS A 46 9.72 2.59 -17.23
CA HIS A 46 10.18 1.93 -16.00
C HIS A 46 10.52 2.93 -14.89
N ARG A 47 11.25 4.02 -15.20
CA ARG A 47 11.55 5.08 -14.23
C ARG A 47 10.28 5.76 -13.73
N ARG A 48 9.31 6.02 -14.59
CA ARG A 48 8.02 6.59 -14.18
C ARG A 48 7.26 5.71 -13.21
N VAL A 49 7.26 4.40 -13.42
CA VAL A 49 6.62 3.44 -12.52
C VAL A 49 7.28 3.47 -11.14
N LEU A 50 8.61 3.33 -11.08
CA LEU A 50 9.35 3.34 -9.81
C LEU A 50 9.20 4.66 -9.05
N THR A 51 9.29 5.79 -9.73
CA THR A 51 9.11 7.11 -9.11
C THR A 51 7.69 7.28 -8.58
N ALA A 52 6.67 6.87 -9.34
CA ALA A 52 5.28 6.93 -8.90
C ALA A 52 5.05 6.09 -7.64
N HIS A 53 5.56 4.86 -7.61
CA HIS A 53 5.51 4.02 -6.41
C HIS A 53 6.23 4.68 -5.23
N GLY A 54 7.45 5.18 -5.42
CA GLY A 54 8.23 5.82 -4.35
C GLY A 54 7.53 7.03 -3.75
N ILE A 55 6.88 7.87 -4.56
CA ILE A 55 6.10 9.02 -4.09
C ILE A 55 4.90 8.56 -3.24
N VAL A 56 4.12 7.59 -3.73
CA VAL A 56 2.95 7.09 -2.98
C VAL A 56 3.39 6.43 -1.67
N GLN A 57 4.45 5.64 -1.69
CA GLN A 57 5.00 5.01 -0.49
C GLN A 57 5.47 6.03 0.54
N ARG A 58 6.11 7.13 0.12
CA ARG A 58 6.49 8.23 1.03
C ARG A 58 5.31 9.03 1.57
N ALA A 59 4.19 9.04 0.86
CA ALA A 59 2.97 9.74 1.26
C ALA A 59 2.08 8.94 2.23
N LEU A 60 2.28 7.62 2.34
CA LEU A 60 1.50 6.76 3.24
C LEU A 60 2.10 6.76 4.68
N PRO A 61 1.27 6.93 5.72
CA PRO A 61 1.72 6.79 7.10
C PRO A 61 2.06 5.32 7.40
N GLY A 62 3.32 5.03 7.74
CA GLY A 62 3.79 3.67 8.10
C GLY A 62 5.02 3.21 7.32
N THR A 63 5.27 3.77 6.14
CA THR A 63 6.45 3.43 5.31
C THR A 63 7.70 4.23 5.68
N GLY A 64 7.53 5.39 6.31
CA GLY A 64 8.62 6.27 6.76
C GLY A 64 8.82 6.31 8.29
N THR A 65 7.93 5.68 9.06
CA THR A 65 7.85 5.86 10.53
C THR A 65 8.38 4.64 11.28
N ARG A 66 9.64 4.28 11.02
CA ARG A 66 10.40 3.31 11.83
C ARG A 66 11.83 3.78 12.11
N LEU A 67 12.02 5.08 12.34
CA LEU A 67 13.31 5.65 12.77
C LEU A 67 13.21 6.68 13.90
N LEU A 68 12.05 6.85 14.54
CA LEU A 68 11.89 7.76 15.69
C LEU A 68 10.92 7.17 16.74
N ARG A 69 11.18 5.96 17.21
CA ARG A 69 10.56 5.46 18.45
C ARG A 69 11.46 4.49 19.19
#